data_AF-A0A929F6Z5-F1
#
_entry.id   AF-A0A929F6Z5-F1
#
_cell.length_a   1.000
_cell.length_b   1.000
_cell.length_c   1.000
_cell.angle_alpha   90.00
_cell.angle_beta   90.00
_cell.angle_gamma   90.00
#
_symmetry.space_group_name_H-M   'P 1'
#
loop_
_entity.id
_entity.type
_entity.pdbx_description
1 polymer ?
#
loop_
_entity_poly.entity_id
_entity_poly.type
_entity_poly.pdbx_seq_one_letter_code
_entity_poly.pdbx_strand_id
1 'polypeptide(L)' 'QLVEDIAALVFIEHYMQAFADKHPEYSEEKWVEIILRTWNKMSEKGKEFALSGDLKLPEPLIPLIQKSIS' A
#
# COMPACT_ATOMS: atom_id res chain seq x y z
N GLN A 1 9.76 -3.64 -13.37
CA GLN A 1 10.19 -3.97 -12.00
C GLN A 1 10.63 -2.78 -11.16
N LEU A 2 11.82 -2.19 -11.31
CA LEU A 2 12.26 -1.09 -10.42
C LEU A 2 11.31 0.13 -10.40
N VAL A 3 10.80 0.51 -11.57
CA VAL A 3 9.84 1.63 -11.70
C VAL A 3 8.51 1.31 -11.01
N GLU A 4 8.07 0.05 -11.03
CA GLU A 4 6.84 -0.38 -10.38
C GLU A 4 7.02 -0.39 -8.86
N ASP A 5 8.18 -0.82 -8.37
CA ASP A 5 8.54 -0.78 -6.95
C ASP A 5 8.53 0.67 -6.44
N ILE A 6 9.23 1.57 -7.14
CA ILE A 6 9.27 3.00 -6.78
C ILE A 6 7.86 3.60 -6.83
N ALA A 7 7.08 3.32 -7.89
CA ALA A 7 5.74 3.84 -8.03
C ALA A 7 4.81 3.35 -6.90
N ALA A 8 4.90 2.08 -6.52
CA ALA A 8 4.11 1.50 -5.45
C ALA A 8 4.49 2.07 -4.07
N LEU A 9 5.79 2.17 -3.77
CA LEU A 9 6.29 2.73 -2.51
C LEU A 9 5.90 4.21 -2.37
N VAL A 10 6.12 5.01 -3.41
CA VAL A 10 5.73 6.43 -3.44
C VAL A 10 4.21 6.58 -3.30
N PHE A 11 3.42 5.71 -3.94
CA PHE A 11 1.97 5.70 -3.78
C PHE A 11 1.55 5.45 -2.33
N ILE A 12 2.10 4.40 -1.70
CA ILE A 12 1.79 4.03 -0.31
C ILE A 12 2.13 5.18 0.64
N GLU A 13 3.32 5.78 0.49
CA GLU A 13 3.81 6.80 1.41
C GLU A 13 3.14 8.17 1.24
N HIS A 14 2.94 8.63 0.00
CA HIS A 14 2.54 10.02 -0.27
C HIS A 14 1.11 10.19 -0.77
N TYR A 15 0.51 9.16 -1.36
CA TYR A 15 -0.76 9.31 -2.07
C TYR A 15 -1.89 8.48 -1.48
N MET A 16 -1.60 7.38 -0.79
CA MET A 16 -2.60 6.42 -0.34
C MET A 16 -3.60 7.04 0.65
N GLN A 17 -3.15 7.89 1.59
CA GLN A 17 -4.05 8.61 2.51
C GLN A 17 -4.99 9.54 1.76
N ALA A 18 -4.45 10.42 0.91
CA ALA A 18 -5.26 11.36 0.14
C ALA A 18 -6.18 10.65 -0.87
N PHE A 19 -5.79 9.48 -1.35
CA PHE A 19 -6.63 8.62 -2.17
C PHE A 19 -7.77 8.01 -1.35
N ALA A 20 -7.51 7.61 -0.10
CA ALA A 20 -8.55 7.14 0.82
C ALA A 20 -9.56 8.23 1.17
N ASP A 21 -9.09 9.44 1.46
CA ASP A 21 -9.94 10.58 1.77
C ASP A 21 -10.84 10.99 0.58
N LYS A 22 -10.39 10.74 -0.65
CA LYS A 22 -11.16 10.99 -1.88
C LYS A 22 -12.19 9.91 -2.19
N HIS A 23 -12.05 8.72 -1.63
CA HIS A 23 -12.91 7.57 -1.87
C HIS A 23 -13.51 7.02 -0.57
N PRO A 24 -14.27 7.82 0.20
CA PRO A 24 -14.93 7.36 1.42
C PRO A 24 -16.01 6.30 1.15
N GLU A 25 -16.45 6.15 -0.11
CA GLU A 25 -17.41 5.14 -0.53
C GLU A 25 -16.80 3.72 -0.66
N TYR A 26 -15.48 3.58 -0.63
CA TYR A 26 -14.83 2.28 -0.76
C TYR A 26 -14.94 1.47 0.54
N SER A 27 -15.46 0.24 0.42
CA SER A 27 -15.50 -0.69 1.53
C SER A 27 -14.12 -1.20 1.90
N GLU A 28 -14.01 -1.80 3.09
CA GLU A 28 -12.77 -2.43 3.55
C GLU A 28 -12.26 -3.49 2.55
N GLU A 29 -13.15 -4.30 1.97
CA GLU A 29 -12.74 -5.32 0.99
C GLU A 29 -12.14 -4.68 -0.27
N LYS A 30 -12.69 -3.53 -0.69
CA LYS A 30 -12.17 -2.82 -1.85
C LYS A 30 -10.77 -2.27 -1.59
N TRP A 31 -10.54 -1.74 -0.39
CA TRP A 31 -9.21 -1.28 0.03
C TRP A 31 -8.20 -2.41 0.09
N VAL A 32 -8.57 -3.54 0.69
CA VAL A 32 -7.74 -4.75 0.72
C VAL A 32 -7.37 -5.18 -0.71
N GLU A 33 -8.33 -5.18 -1.64
CA GLU A 33 -8.05 -5.51 -3.05
C GLU A 33 -7.04 -4.54 -3.70
N ILE A 34 -7.17 -3.24 -3.47
CA ILE A 34 -6.27 -2.21 -4.01
C ILE A 34 -4.86 -2.37 -3.44
N ILE A 35 -4.75 -2.59 -2.13
CA ILE A 35 -3.48 -2.81 -1.43
C ILE A 35 -2.82 -4.09 -1.96
N LEU A 36 -3.55 -5.20 -2.06
CA LEU A 36 -3.07 -6.46 -2.64
C LEU A 36 -2.58 -6.28 -4.08
N ARG A 37 -3.32 -5.57 -4.93
CA ARG A 37 -2.90 -5.30 -6.31
C ARG A 37 -1.64 -4.45 -6.37
N THR A 38 -1.48 -3.50 -5.45
CA THR A 38 -0.27 -2.68 -5.32
C THR A 38 0.91 -3.52 -4.85
N TRP A 39 0.67 -4.39 -3.86
CA TRP A 39 1.64 -5.33 -3.30
C TRP A 39 2.16 -6.34 -4.34
N ASN A 40 1.26 -6.91 -5.14
CA ASN A 40 1.61 -7.90 -6.15
C ASN A 40 2.37 -7.33 -7.35
N LYS A 41 2.34 -6.01 -7.56
CA LYS A 41 3.16 -5.33 -8.58
C LYS A 41 4.60 -5.12 -8.13
N MET A 42 4.87 -5.16 -6.83
CA MET A 42 6.20 -4.99 -6.28
C MET A 42 7.02 -6.28 -6.38
N SER A 43 8.32 -6.13 -6.58
CA SER A 43 9.29 -7.20 -6.38
C SER A 43 9.44 -7.54 -4.90
N GLU A 44 10.04 -8.70 -4.61
CA GLU A 44 10.37 -9.11 -3.24
C GLU A 44 11.19 -8.04 -2.51
N LYS A 45 12.14 -7.38 -3.18
CA LYS A 45 12.91 -6.29 -2.58
C LYS A 45 12.06 -5.07 -2.23
N GLY A 46 11.09 -4.72 -3.08
CA GLY A 46 10.15 -3.63 -2.82
C GLY A 46 9.25 -3.93 -1.63
N LYS A 47 8.78 -5.18 -1.52
CA LYS A 47 8.01 -5.67 -0.37
C LYS A 47 8.82 -5.66 0.92
N GLU A 48 10.05 -6.16 0.89
CA GLU A 48 10.98 -6.11 2.04
C GLU A 48 11.21 -4.68 2.52
N PHE A 49 11.40 -3.73 1.60
CA PHE A 49 11.55 -2.31 1.94
C PHE A 49 10.26 -1.71 2.54
N ALA A 50 9.09 -2.08 2.03
CA ALA A 50 7.82 -1.65 2.63
C ALA A 50 7.62 -2.19 4.07
N LEU A 51 8.22 -3.35 4.39
CA LEU A 51 8.17 -3.97 5.72
C LEU A 51 9.33 -3.57 6.64
N SER A 52 10.40 -2.96 6.13
CA SER A 52 11.57 -2.59 6.93
C SER A 52 11.27 -1.52 7.98
N GLY A 53 10.12 -0.84 7.85
CA GLY A 53 9.72 0.28 8.72
C GLY A 53 10.30 1.62 8.30
N ASP A 54 11.06 1.68 7.20
CA ASP A 54 11.57 2.92 6.62
C ASP A 54 10.50 3.69 5.83
N LEU A 55 9.40 3.01 5.48
CA LEU A 55 8.27 3.58 4.76
C LEU A 55 7.23 4.15 5.73
N LYS A 56 6.84 5.42 5.56
CA LYS A 56 5.74 5.99 6.34
C LYS A 56 4.41 5.46 5.83
N LEU A 57 3.87 4.49 6.55
CA LEU A 57 2.55 3.94 6.26
C LEU A 57 1.45 4.87 6.78
N PRO A 58 0.36 5.05 6.03
CA PRO A 58 -0.81 5.77 6.53
C PRO A 58 -1.45 4.99 7.69
N GLU A 59 -1.40 5.57 8.88
CA GLU A 59 -1.91 4.99 10.15
C GLU A 59 -3.28 4.30 10.03
N PRO A 60 -4.33 4.90 9.43
CA PRO A 60 -5.64 4.26 9.36
C PRO A 60 -5.69 3.02 8.46
N LEU A 61 -4.71 2.84 7.56
CA LEU A 61 -4.66 1.73 6.62
C LEU A 61 -3.63 0.66 7.01
N ILE A 62 -2.80 0.89 8.04
CA ILE A 62 -1.87 -0.11 8.59
C ILE A 62 -2.57 -1.45 8.86
N PRO A 63 -3.76 -1.50 9.51
CA PRO A 63 -4.45 -2.77 9.76
C PRO A 63 -4.82 -3.49 8.47
N LEU A 64 -5.19 -2.75 7.42
CA LEU A 64 -5.57 -3.33 6.12
C LEU A 64 -4.35 -3.85 5.36
N ILE A 65 -3.22 -3.13 5.43
CA ILE A 65 -1.95 -3.57 4.86
C ILE A 65 -1.52 -4.87 5.51
N GLN A 66 -1.52 -4.94 6.85
CA GLN A 66 -1.18 -6.15 7.60
C GLN A 66 -2.12 -7.33 7.29
N LYS A 67 -3.44 -7.07 7.18
CA LYS A 67 -4.43 -8.09 6.80
C LYS A 67 -4.25 -8.60 5.37
N SER A 68 -3.74 -7.75 4.48
CA SER A 68 -3.53 -8.08 3.06
C SER A 68 -2.29 -8.94 2.81
N ILE A 69 -1.29 -8.88 3.69
CA ILE A 69 -0.01 -9.61 3.53
C ILE A 69 0.08 -10.86 4.40
N SER A 70 -0.93 -11.13 5.24
CA SER A 70 -0.99 -12.28 6.13
C SER A 70 -1.57 -13.53 5.47
#